data_AF-A0A2W4LVB2-F1
#
_entry.id   AF-A0A2W4LVB2-F1
#
_cell.length_a   1.000
_cell.length_b   1.000
_cell.length_c   1.000
_cell.angle_alpha   90.00
_cell.angle_beta   90.00
_cell.angle_gamma   90.00
#
_symmetry.space_group_name_H-M   'P 1'
#
loop_
_entity.id
_entity.type
_entity.pdbx_description
1 polymer ?
#
loop_
_entity_poly.entity_id
_entity_poly.type
_entity_poly.pdbx_seq_one_letter_code
_entity_poly.pdbx_strand_id
1 'polypeptide(L)'
;MTASFVRRSYVVSAHAGVGGRVEPSFVEVEHGEQATFEFIADPGYRVTEVSGCPGHLADGTYTTGHITADCSVTATFRMILTAPESFTAEPGDRQVALSWDPVKGAEAYDVYHAREPFDPDNHSVYEGGTLTSGVTDIPHTVSFPTNGLIEDSLGTSSRMAFLRRSAGRSARSAIAF
;
A
#
# COMPACT_ATOMS: atom_id res chain seq x y z
N MET A 1 51.06 -29.18 29.06
CA MET A 1 50.63 -28.61 27.76
C MET A 1 49.16 -28.29 27.88
N THR A 2 48.76 -27.04 27.76
CA THR A 2 47.36 -26.65 27.63
C THR A 2 47.11 -26.33 26.16
N ALA A 3 46.15 -27.02 25.54
CA ALA A 3 45.66 -26.65 24.22
C ALA A 3 44.63 -25.52 24.39
N SER A 4 44.72 -24.45 23.60
CA SER A 4 43.67 -23.44 23.51
C SER A 4 42.88 -23.65 22.22
N PHE A 5 41.56 -23.71 22.32
CA PHE A 5 40.66 -23.70 21.18
C PHE A 5 40.00 -22.33 21.12
N VAL A 6 40.09 -21.68 19.95
CA VAL A 6 39.40 -20.41 19.67
C VAL A 6 38.28 -20.71 18.70
N ARG A 7 37.05 -20.34 19.05
CA ARG A 7 35.88 -20.50 18.18
C ARG A 7 35.96 -19.46 17.07
N ARG A 8 35.70 -19.88 15.82
CA ARG A 8 35.65 -18.95 14.67
C ARG A 8 34.37 -18.11 14.76
N SER A 9 34.47 -16.83 14.43
CA SER A 9 33.33 -15.94 14.24
C SER A 9 33.09 -15.67 12.75
N TYR A 10 31.85 -15.32 12.43
CA TYR A 10 31.39 -14.95 11.09
C TYR A 10 30.51 -13.72 11.18
N VAL A 11 30.58 -12.88 10.15
CA VAL A 11 29.75 -11.69 10.01
C VAL A 11 28.56 -12.02 9.12
N VAL A 12 27.37 -11.77 9.66
CA VAL A 12 26.12 -11.81 8.89
C VAL A 12 25.65 -10.38 8.68
N SER A 13 25.52 -9.97 7.42
CA SER A 13 25.04 -8.63 7.05
C SER A 13 23.59 -8.69 6.59
N ALA A 14 22.83 -7.63 6.86
CA ALA A 14 21.44 -7.52 6.49
C ALA A 14 21.15 -6.20 5.76
N HIS A 15 20.40 -6.28 4.67
CA HIS A 15 20.06 -5.15 3.83
C HIS A 15 18.55 -5.08 3.63
N ALA A 16 17.99 -3.88 3.70
CA ALA A 16 16.60 -3.60 3.40
C ALA A 16 16.50 -2.84 2.06
N GLY A 17 15.64 -3.31 1.16
CA GLY A 17 15.27 -2.59 -0.05
C GLY A 17 14.39 -1.36 0.23
N VAL A 18 13.99 -0.66 -0.83
CA VAL A 18 13.12 0.53 -0.74
C VAL A 18 11.78 0.18 -0.08
N GLY A 19 11.36 0.97 0.92
CA GLY A 19 10.08 0.79 1.62
C GLY A 19 10.16 0.01 2.92
N GLY A 20 11.36 -0.11 3.48
CA GLY A 20 11.58 -0.63 4.82
C GLY A 20 13.00 -0.38 5.31
N ARG A 21 13.26 -0.85 6.53
CA ARG A 21 14.56 -0.81 7.18
C ARG A 21 14.86 -2.14 7.87
N VAL A 22 16.11 -2.35 8.25
CA VAL A 22 16.54 -3.53 8.99
C VAL A 22 17.35 -3.14 10.21
N GLU A 23 17.14 -3.84 11.32
CA GLU A 23 17.86 -3.62 12.56
C GLU A 23 18.14 -4.95 13.28
N PRO A 24 19.39 -5.24 13.70
CA PRO A 24 20.63 -4.53 13.31
C PRO A 24 20.98 -4.74 11.82
N SER A 25 21.89 -3.93 11.26
CA SER A 25 22.34 -4.10 9.87
C SER A 25 23.43 -5.17 9.69
N PHE A 26 24.04 -5.62 10.79
CA PHE A 26 24.92 -6.78 10.82
C PHE A 26 25.03 -7.33 12.23
N VAL A 27 25.38 -8.61 12.35
CA VAL A 27 25.70 -9.29 13.61
C VAL A 27 26.92 -10.17 13.39
N GLU A 28 27.82 -10.20 14.36
CA GLU A 28 28.90 -11.17 14.42
C GLU A 28 28.48 -12.35 15.31
N VAL A 29 28.55 -13.57 14.78
CA VAL A 29 28.14 -14.79 15.48
C VAL A 29 29.24 -15.84 15.44
N GLU A 30 29.29 -16.70 16.45
CA GLU A 30 30.25 -17.80 16.48
C GLU A 30 29.82 -18.96 15.56
N HIS A 31 30.77 -19.81 15.17
CA HIS A 31 30.51 -20.95 14.30
C HIS A 31 29.40 -21.86 14.86
N GLY A 32 28.36 -22.05 14.07
CA GLY A 32 27.19 -22.86 14.39
C GLY A 32 26.06 -22.10 15.11
N GLU A 33 26.26 -20.84 15.47
CA GLU A 33 25.19 -20.00 16.02
C GLU A 33 24.26 -19.49 14.93
N GLN A 34 23.14 -18.89 15.32
CA GLN A 34 22.18 -18.23 14.43
C GLN A 34 22.19 -16.72 14.67
N ALA A 35 21.84 -15.96 13.65
CA ALA A 35 21.65 -14.52 13.73
C ALA A 35 20.16 -14.17 13.53
N THR A 36 19.73 -13.09 14.16
CA THR A 36 18.36 -12.58 14.06
C THR A 36 18.37 -11.14 13.58
N PHE A 37 17.49 -10.83 12.64
CA PHE A 37 17.31 -9.49 12.07
C PHE A 37 15.85 -9.09 12.07
N GLU A 38 15.54 -7.87 12.46
CA GLU A 38 14.19 -7.34 12.37
C GLU A 38 14.05 -6.49 11.10
N PHE A 39 13.16 -6.90 10.21
CA PHE A 39 12.78 -6.15 9.01
C PHE A 39 11.50 -5.36 9.28
N ILE A 40 11.65 -4.05 9.38
CA ILE A 40 10.55 -3.14 9.69
C ILE A 40 10.11 -2.47 8.40
N ALA A 41 8.93 -2.86 7.91
CA ALA A 41 8.34 -2.23 6.73
C ALA A 41 7.90 -0.80 7.05
N ASP A 42 8.10 0.11 6.10
CA ASP A 42 7.56 1.46 6.22
C ASP A 42 6.03 1.43 6.13
N PRO A 43 5.31 2.41 6.71
CA PRO A 43 3.87 2.45 6.60
C PRO A 43 3.42 2.47 5.12
N GLY A 44 2.50 1.57 4.77
CA GLY A 44 2.08 1.34 3.39
C GLY A 44 2.98 0.37 2.61
N TYR A 45 3.87 -0.37 3.28
CA TYR A 45 4.68 -1.42 2.67
C TYR A 45 4.53 -2.74 3.44
N ARG A 46 4.86 -3.84 2.77
CA ARG A 46 5.14 -5.14 3.40
C ARG A 46 6.39 -5.76 2.84
N VAL A 47 7.01 -6.63 3.63
CA VAL A 47 8.04 -7.54 3.14
C VAL A 47 7.41 -8.48 2.10
N THR A 48 8.05 -8.61 0.94
CA THR A 48 7.64 -9.54 -0.11
C THR A 48 8.48 -10.80 -0.16
N GLU A 49 9.79 -10.64 0.05
CA GLU A 49 10.73 -11.72 -0.05
C GLU A 49 11.96 -11.37 0.78
N VAL A 50 12.55 -12.37 1.42
CA VAL A 50 13.88 -12.28 2.03
C VAL A 50 14.74 -13.37 1.41
N SER A 51 15.90 -12.98 0.89
CA SER A 51 16.82 -13.86 0.17
C SER A 51 18.22 -13.76 0.76
N GLY A 52 19.09 -14.72 0.45
CA GLY A 52 20.48 -14.74 0.90
C GLY A 52 20.79 -15.99 1.72
N CYS A 53 21.20 -15.82 2.98
CA CYS A 53 21.45 -16.94 3.89
C CYS A 53 20.19 -17.82 4.04
N PRO A 54 20.34 -19.14 4.30
CA PRO A 54 19.20 -19.96 4.69
C PRO A 54 18.64 -19.45 6.03
N GLY A 55 17.31 -19.49 6.17
CA GLY A 55 16.61 -18.96 7.33
C GLY A 55 15.11 -18.90 7.11
N HIS A 56 14.41 -18.30 8.06
CA HIS A 56 12.95 -18.15 8.02
C HIS A 56 12.52 -16.77 8.54
N LEU A 57 11.53 -16.17 7.88
CA LEU A 57 10.90 -14.92 8.30
C LEU A 57 9.60 -15.21 9.06
N ALA A 58 9.50 -14.79 10.31
CA ALA A 58 8.28 -14.83 11.12
C ALA A 58 8.02 -13.45 11.73
N ASP A 59 6.82 -12.89 11.52
CA ASP A 59 6.38 -11.64 12.13
C ASP A 59 7.37 -10.46 11.98
N GLY A 60 7.97 -10.33 10.79
CA GLY A 60 8.98 -9.30 10.50
C GLY A 60 10.39 -9.62 11.01
N THR A 61 10.55 -10.69 11.79
CA THR A 61 11.84 -11.16 12.31
C THR A 61 12.39 -12.29 11.44
N TYR A 62 13.59 -12.12 10.91
CA TYR A 62 14.31 -13.12 10.15
C TYR A 62 15.35 -13.82 11.02
N THR A 63 15.22 -15.13 11.16
CA THR A 63 16.18 -15.97 11.87
C THR A 63 16.95 -16.80 10.86
N THR A 64 18.27 -16.66 10.83
CA THR A 64 19.12 -17.48 9.96
C THR A 64 19.18 -18.92 10.45
N GLY A 65 19.56 -19.83 9.56
CA GLY A 65 20.07 -21.13 9.95
C GLY A 65 21.44 -21.02 10.63
N HIS A 66 22.03 -22.18 10.96
CA HIS A 66 23.36 -22.25 11.55
C HIS A 66 24.43 -21.63 10.64
N ILE A 67 25.18 -20.67 11.17
CA ILE A 67 26.17 -19.90 10.43
C ILE A 67 27.52 -20.64 10.45
N THR A 68 28.02 -20.97 9.26
CA THR A 68 29.30 -21.67 9.05
C THR A 68 30.26 -20.90 8.14
N ALA A 69 29.80 -19.79 7.58
CA ALA A 69 30.53 -18.86 6.72
C ALA A 69 29.85 -17.48 6.79
N ASP A 70 30.58 -16.42 6.45
CA ASP A 70 29.99 -15.08 6.30
C ASP A 70 28.87 -15.12 5.26
N CYS A 71 27.78 -14.42 5.53
CA CYS A 71 26.63 -14.43 4.64
C CYS A 71 25.86 -13.10 4.69
N SER A 72 25.00 -12.88 3.70
CA SER A 72 24.17 -11.68 3.63
C SER A 72 22.70 -12.06 3.46
N VAL A 73 21.81 -11.31 4.09
CA VAL A 73 20.36 -11.39 3.89
C VAL A 73 19.85 -10.07 3.32
N THR A 74 18.94 -10.14 2.36
CA THR A 74 18.33 -8.97 1.74
C THR A 74 16.82 -9.13 1.70
N ALA A 75 16.11 -8.18 2.31
CA ALA A 75 14.66 -8.09 2.23
C ALA A 75 14.22 -7.14 1.13
N THR A 76 13.21 -7.56 0.37
CA THR A 76 12.49 -6.69 -0.57
C THR A 76 11.14 -6.33 0.02
N PHE A 77 10.69 -5.11 -0.27
CA PHE A 77 9.42 -4.60 0.17
C PHE A 77 8.58 -4.21 -1.03
N ARG A 78 7.27 -4.34 -0.89
CA ARG A 78 6.32 -3.83 -1.87
C ARG A 78 5.29 -2.95 -1.19
N MET A 79 5.00 -1.84 -1.84
CA MET A 79 3.96 -0.93 -1.40
C MET A 79 2.59 -1.63 -1.42
N ILE A 80 1.88 -1.58 -0.30
CA ILE A 80 0.46 -1.88 -0.19
C ILE A 80 -0.29 -0.57 -0.05
N LEU A 81 -1.36 -0.46 -0.82
CA LEU A 81 -2.22 0.69 -0.75
C LEU A 81 -3.53 0.27 -0.13
N THR A 82 -3.83 0.87 1.02
CA THR A 82 -5.14 0.78 1.64
C THR A 82 -6.11 1.65 0.85
N ALA A 83 -7.40 1.32 0.96
CA ALA A 83 -8.43 2.16 0.40
C ALA A 83 -8.43 3.51 1.15
N PRO A 84 -8.69 4.64 0.48
CA PRO A 84 -8.83 5.92 1.17
C PRO A 84 -9.99 5.86 2.18
N GLU A 85 -9.74 6.26 3.41
CA GLU A 85 -10.76 6.32 4.45
C GLU A 85 -11.54 7.63 4.36
N SER A 86 -12.65 7.71 5.09
CA SER A 86 -13.47 8.93 5.23
C SER A 86 -13.94 9.52 3.89
N PHE A 87 -14.24 8.67 2.90
CA PHE A 87 -14.73 9.14 1.61
C PHE A 87 -16.13 9.74 1.77
N THR A 88 -16.26 11.06 1.58
CA THR A 88 -17.52 11.80 1.70
C THR A 88 -17.84 12.58 0.43
N ALA A 89 -19.12 12.86 0.24
CA ALA A 89 -19.65 13.65 -0.86
C ALA A 89 -20.54 14.76 -0.30
N GLU A 90 -20.19 16.01 -0.58
CA GLU A 90 -20.96 17.18 -0.20
C GLU A 90 -21.64 17.76 -1.46
N PRO A 91 -22.98 17.79 -1.51
CA PRO A 91 -23.70 18.33 -2.66
C PRO A 91 -23.60 19.86 -2.71
N GLY A 92 -23.40 20.39 -3.93
CA GLY A 92 -23.44 21.82 -4.24
C GLY A 92 -24.26 22.10 -5.50
N ASP A 93 -24.39 23.38 -5.88
CA ASP A 93 -25.10 23.74 -7.11
C ASP A 93 -24.32 23.26 -8.34
N ARG A 94 -24.89 22.30 -9.08
CA ARG A 94 -24.31 21.66 -10.27
C ARG A 94 -22.98 20.96 -10.03
N GLN A 95 -22.60 20.71 -8.78
CA GLN A 95 -21.32 20.10 -8.45
C GLN A 95 -21.41 19.26 -7.20
N VAL A 96 -20.48 18.33 -7.04
CA VAL A 96 -20.31 17.54 -5.82
C VAL A 96 -18.85 17.66 -5.42
N ALA A 97 -18.61 18.07 -4.17
CA ALA A 97 -17.29 18.09 -3.57
C ALA A 97 -17.04 16.73 -2.91
N LEU A 98 -16.03 16.02 -3.38
CA LEU A 98 -15.60 14.73 -2.86
C LEU A 98 -14.39 14.93 -1.96
N SER A 99 -14.45 14.42 -0.74
CA SER A 99 -13.35 14.51 0.24
C SER A 99 -12.94 13.11 0.71
N TRP A 100 -11.67 12.92 1.02
CA TRP A 100 -11.14 11.69 1.61
C TRP A 100 -9.84 11.96 2.35
N ASP A 101 -9.47 11.06 3.25
CA ASP A 101 -8.18 11.15 3.93
C ASP A 101 -7.03 10.73 2.99
N PRO A 102 -5.94 11.51 2.88
CA PRO A 102 -4.80 11.13 2.06
C PRO A 102 -4.18 9.79 2.51
N VAL A 103 -4.09 8.83 1.59
CA VAL A 103 -3.41 7.56 1.81
C VAL A 103 -1.90 7.77 1.73
N LYS A 104 -1.17 7.38 2.76
CA LYS A 104 0.29 7.48 2.76
C LYS A 104 0.90 6.68 1.60
N GLY A 105 1.79 7.33 0.85
CA GLY A 105 2.39 6.76 -0.34
C GLY A 105 1.53 6.90 -1.61
N ALA A 106 0.32 7.47 -1.53
CA ALA A 106 -0.47 7.84 -2.69
C ALA A 106 -0.05 9.21 -3.25
N GLU A 107 0.53 9.19 -4.46
CA GLU A 107 0.90 10.42 -5.18
C GLU A 107 -0.28 11.07 -5.91
N ALA A 108 -1.30 10.28 -6.27
CA ALA A 108 -2.52 10.76 -6.90
C ALA A 108 -3.65 9.72 -6.83
N TYR A 109 -4.88 10.14 -7.15
CA TYR A 109 -6.09 9.32 -7.14
C TYR A 109 -6.76 9.27 -8.51
N ASP A 110 -7.44 8.17 -8.76
CA ASP A 110 -8.41 8.02 -9.83
C ASP A 110 -9.83 8.11 -9.22
N VAL A 111 -10.60 9.08 -9.69
CA VAL A 111 -11.99 9.29 -9.30
C VAL A 111 -12.90 8.82 -10.43
N TYR A 112 -13.76 7.86 -10.12
CA TYR A 112 -14.81 7.36 -11.00
C TYR A 112 -16.14 7.92 -10.54
N HIS A 113 -16.98 8.36 -11.46
CA HIS A 113 -18.37 8.71 -11.12
C HIS A 113 -19.32 8.34 -12.26
N ALA A 114 -20.56 8.03 -11.92
CA ALA A 114 -21.66 7.83 -12.86
C ALA A 114 -22.99 8.32 -12.25
N ARG A 115 -24.03 8.43 -13.09
CA ARG A 115 -25.38 8.83 -12.67
C ARG A 115 -26.27 7.69 -12.17
N GLU A 116 -25.69 6.50 -12.13
CA GLU A 116 -26.33 5.27 -11.68
C GLU A 116 -25.30 4.40 -10.94
N PRO A 117 -25.73 3.41 -10.14
CA PRO A 117 -24.82 2.42 -9.59
C PRO A 117 -24.09 1.68 -10.71
N PHE A 118 -22.77 1.60 -10.61
CA PHE A 118 -21.94 1.09 -11.70
C PHE A 118 -20.75 0.28 -11.22
N ASP A 119 -20.19 -0.54 -12.12
CA ASP A 119 -18.87 -1.13 -11.95
C ASP A 119 -17.80 -0.13 -12.43
N PRO A 120 -16.91 0.37 -11.56
CA PRO A 120 -15.88 1.32 -11.96
C PRO A 120 -14.87 0.74 -12.98
N ASP A 121 -14.69 -0.59 -13.05
CA ASP A 121 -13.87 -1.21 -14.09
C ASP A 121 -14.49 -1.10 -15.49
N ASN A 122 -15.80 -0.84 -15.56
CA ASN A 122 -16.52 -0.65 -16.80
C ASN A 122 -17.27 0.69 -16.83
N HIS A 123 -16.76 1.71 -16.13
CA HIS A 123 -17.45 2.99 -15.95
C HIS A 123 -18.00 3.61 -17.25
N SER A 124 -17.28 3.49 -18.37
CA SER A 124 -17.65 4.12 -19.64
C SER A 124 -18.95 3.62 -20.27
N VAL A 125 -19.50 2.48 -19.83
CA VAL A 125 -20.77 1.97 -20.38
C VAL A 125 -22.01 2.51 -19.67
N TYR A 126 -21.81 3.19 -18.53
CA TYR A 126 -22.89 3.70 -17.69
C TYR A 126 -23.15 5.18 -17.97
N GLU A 127 -24.36 5.65 -17.70
CA GLU A 127 -24.75 7.02 -17.97
C GLU A 127 -23.92 8.01 -17.14
N GLY A 128 -23.25 8.94 -17.82
CA GLY A 128 -22.36 9.91 -17.16
C GLY A 128 -21.10 9.30 -16.55
N GLY A 129 -20.80 8.05 -16.86
CA GLY A 129 -19.61 7.33 -16.42
C GLY A 129 -18.32 7.99 -16.87
N THR A 130 -17.56 8.54 -15.92
CA THR A 130 -16.33 9.29 -16.18
C THR A 130 -15.22 8.86 -15.23
N LEU A 131 -14.00 8.78 -15.77
CA LEU A 131 -12.76 8.60 -15.01
C LEU A 131 -11.95 9.90 -15.06
N THR A 132 -11.63 10.44 -13.88
CA THR A 132 -10.62 11.48 -13.71
C THR A 132 -9.40 10.88 -13.03
N SER A 133 -8.31 10.71 -13.77
CA SER A 133 -7.05 10.16 -13.24
C SER A 133 -6.10 11.27 -12.80
N GLY A 134 -5.27 11.00 -11.79
CA GLY A 134 -4.21 11.93 -11.38
C GLY A 134 -4.69 13.06 -10.46
N VAL A 135 -5.81 12.87 -9.77
CA VAL A 135 -6.36 13.84 -8.81
C VAL A 135 -5.44 13.97 -7.61
N THR A 136 -5.06 15.19 -7.26
CA THR A 136 -4.18 15.50 -6.10
C THR A 136 -4.81 16.52 -5.15
N ASP A 137 -5.80 17.27 -5.61
CA ASP A 137 -6.62 18.21 -4.85
C ASP A 137 -7.67 17.48 -4.01
N ILE A 138 -7.80 17.87 -2.74
CA ILE A 138 -8.81 17.37 -1.80
C ILE A 138 -9.31 18.60 -1.00
N PRO A 139 -10.62 18.92 -1.01
CA PRO A 139 -11.70 18.25 -1.73
C PRO A 139 -11.57 18.38 -3.25
N HIS A 140 -11.95 17.32 -3.98
CA HIS A 140 -12.04 17.32 -5.44
C HIS A 140 -13.46 17.61 -5.90
N THR A 141 -13.64 18.54 -6.83
CA THR A 141 -14.98 18.93 -7.31
C THR A 141 -15.31 18.27 -8.63
N VAL A 142 -16.44 17.57 -8.69
CA VAL A 142 -17.02 17.04 -9.92
C VAL A 142 -18.18 17.92 -10.35
N SER A 143 -18.10 18.53 -11.53
CA SER A 143 -19.15 19.40 -12.09
C SER A 143 -20.06 18.66 -13.07
N PHE A 144 -21.34 19.02 -13.08
CA PHE A 144 -22.36 18.42 -13.93
C PHE A 144 -22.98 19.45 -14.89
N PRO A 145 -23.31 19.06 -16.14
CA PRO A 145 -23.85 19.98 -17.15
C PRO A 145 -25.32 20.41 -16.92
N THR A 146 -26.01 19.90 -15.91
CA THR A 146 -27.42 20.22 -15.60
C THR A 146 -27.62 20.50 -14.09
N ASN A 147 -28.52 21.43 -13.73
CA ASN A 147 -28.90 21.67 -12.32
C ASN A 147 -29.64 20.44 -11.77
N GLY A 148 -29.32 20.07 -10.54
CA GLY A 148 -30.04 19.06 -9.77
C GLY A 148 -29.40 17.67 -9.80
N LEU A 149 -29.50 17.00 -8.65
CA LEU A 149 -29.87 15.58 -8.63
C LEU A 149 -30.93 15.37 -9.71
N ILE A 150 -30.72 14.43 -10.64
CA ILE A 150 -31.80 14.14 -11.59
C ILE A 150 -32.79 13.33 -10.77
N GLU A 151 -33.74 14.00 -10.11
CA GLU A 151 -34.91 13.30 -9.60
C GLU A 151 -35.58 12.65 -10.82
N ASP A 152 -35.33 11.35 -11.00
CA ASP A 152 -36.26 10.47 -11.69
C ASP A 152 -37.66 10.77 -11.13
N SER A 153 -38.68 10.73 -11.99
CA SER A 153 -40.11 10.65 -11.64
C SER A 153 -40.48 9.70 -10.47
N LEU A 154 -39.54 8.88 -9.96
CA LEU A 154 -39.65 8.00 -8.80
C LEU A 154 -38.83 8.44 -7.55
N GLY A 155 -38.17 9.61 -7.55
CA GLY A 155 -37.53 10.18 -6.35
C GLY A 155 -36.27 9.46 -5.84
N THR A 156 -35.57 8.70 -6.68
CA THR A 156 -34.33 7.99 -6.29
C THR A 156 -33.22 8.24 -7.32
N SER A 157 -32.51 9.37 -7.24
CA SER A 157 -31.26 9.59 -7.99
C SER A 157 -30.12 8.89 -7.24
N SER A 158 -29.68 7.73 -7.70
CA SER A 158 -28.56 7.00 -7.08
C SER A 158 -27.25 7.32 -7.82
N ARG A 159 -26.65 8.50 -7.59
CA ARG A 159 -25.30 8.76 -8.13
C ARG A 159 -24.29 8.03 -7.27
N MET A 160 -23.20 7.63 -7.90
CA MET A 160 -22.18 6.85 -7.22
C MET A 160 -20.81 7.36 -7.65
N ALA A 161 -19.89 7.44 -6.71
CA ALA A 161 -18.48 7.64 -7.00
C ALA A 161 -17.66 6.52 -6.38
N PHE A 162 -16.58 6.18 -7.07
CA PHE A 162 -15.54 5.34 -6.54
C PHE A 162 -14.22 6.09 -6.56
N LEU A 163 -13.44 5.86 -5.52
CA LEU A 163 -12.12 6.39 -5.36
C LEU A 163 -11.13 5.25 -5.29
N ARG A 164 -10.09 5.31 -6.10
CA ARG A 164 -8.93 4.41 -6.02
C ARG A 164 -7.67 5.21 -6.21
N ARG A 165 -6.52 4.70 -5.77
CA ARG A 165 -5.23 5.29 -6.16
C ARG A 165 -4.90 4.92 -7.61
N SER A 166 -4.26 5.84 -8.34
CA SER A 166 -3.83 5.66 -9.74
C SER A 166 -2.75 4.60 -9.99
N ALA A 167 -2.05 4.09 -8.96
CA ALA A 167 -0.97 3.11 -9.12
C ALA A 167 -1.27 1.76 -8.44
N GLY A 168 -1.11 0.65 -9.18
CA GLY A 168 -1.15 -0.73 -8.65
C GLY A 168 -2.55 -1.33 -8.44
N ARG A 169 -2.62 -2.62 -8.06
CA ARG A 169 -3.86 -3.29 -7.60
C ARG A 169 -4.25 -2.70 -6.24
N SER A 170 -4.86 -1.53 -6.25
CA SER A 170 -5.24 -0.76 -5.07
C SER A 170 -6.67 -1.08 -4.63
N ALA A 171 -6.90 -1.06 -3.31
CA ALA A 171 -8.24 -1.14 -2.75
C ALA A 171 -9.05 0.13 -3.10
N ARG A 172 -10.39 0.01 -3.12
CA ARG A 172 -11.32 1.05 -3.58
C ARG A 172 -12.28 1.45 -2.46
N SER A 173 -12.65 2.71 -2.44
CA SER A 173 -13.74 3.25 -1.61
C SER A 173 -14.90 3.68 -2.50
N ALA A 174 -16.13 3.52 -2.02
CA ALA A 174 -17.35 3.83 -2.75
C ALA A 174 -18.26 4.71 -1.90
N ILE A 175 -18.94 5.67 -2.53
CA ILE A 175 -20.01 6.45 -1.89
C ILE A 175 -21.15 6.69 -2.89
N ALA A 176 -22.38 6.63 -2.39
CA ALA A 176 -23.57 7.04 -3.11
C ALA A 176 -23.99 8.45 -2.68
N PHE A 177 -24.46 9.29 -3.62
CA PHE A 177 -24.88 10.67 -3.40
C PHE A 177 -25.93 11.16 -4.41
#